data_AF-A0A256Y8H7-F1
#
_entry.id   AF-A0A256Y8H7-F1
#
_cell.length_a   1.000
_cell.length_b   1.000
_cell.length_c   1.000
_cell.angle_alpha   90.00
_cell.angle_beta   90.00
_cell.angle_gamma   90.00
#
_symmetry.space_group_name_H-M   'P 1'
#
loop_
_entity.id
_entity.type
_entity.pdbx_description
1 polymer ?
#
loop_
_entity_poly.entity_id
_entity_poly.type
_entity_poly.pdbx_seq_one_letter_code
_entity_poly.pdbx_strand_id
1 'polypeptide(L)'
;MALGLFSLAFYSTVGGGAIGNLLFQWEQAGVFSYILPFLVIFALVFGILSTMNLFGNNRAINAIISLSTALLSLQFNFVPVFFAEIFPKMGIILAIIVVVFILLGLFVKDDDGNLPGSFKTIMVVVIGIMVVWAVISSLGNFGWYVGYGWWYGLQYWLPTIIVTVLIIGAIAAIIVFSGKNDSSSKKKKKSSD
;
A
#
# COMPACT_ATOMS: atom_id res chain seq x y z
N MET A 1 -38.02 33.00 7.11
CA MET A 1 -36.61 33.21 7.53
C MET A 1 -36.07 32.10 8.44
N ALA A 2 -36.46 30.83 8.25
CA ALA A 2 -36.00 29.71 9.10
C ALA A 2 -35.07 28.71 8.39
N LEU A 3 -34.89 28.83 7.07
CA LEU A 3 -34.08 27.91 6.26
C LEU A 3 -32.57 28.23 6.29
N GLY A 4 -32.16 29.42 6.70
CA GLY A 4 -30.74 29.78 6.85
C GLY A 4 -30.09 29.17 8.10
N LEU A 5 -30.85 29.00 9.18
CA LEU A 5 -30.33 28.51 10.46
C LEU A 5 -30.08 26.99 10.47
N PHE A 6 -30.84 26.23 9.69
CA PHE A 6 -30.62 24.79 9.52
C PHE A 6 -29.33 24.48 8.73
N SER A 7 -28.92 25.36 7.81
CA SER A 7 -27.68 25.19 7.03
C SER A 7 -26.40 25.40 7.87
N LEU A 8 -26.43 26.38 8.79
CA LEU A 8 -25.31 26.66 9.71
C LEU A 8 -25.06 25.55 10.75
N ALA A 9 -26.12 24.92 11.26
CA ALA A 9 -26.01 23.79 12.19
C ALA A 9 -25.55 22.49 11.51
N PHE A 10 -25.84 22.31 10.22
CA PHE A 10 -25.33 21.16 9.48
C PHE A 10 -23.85 21.30 9.10
N TYR A 11 -23.35 22.52 8.87
CA TYR A 11 -21.92 22.74 8.64
C TYR A 11 -21.06 22.40 9.87
N SER A 12 -21.56 22.63 11.10
CA SER A 12 -20.85 22.20 12.32
C SER A 12 -20.89 20.69 12.59
N THR A 13 -21.77 19.96 11.91
CA THR A 13 -21.96 18.52 12.12
C THR A 13 -21.20 17.68 11.07
N VAL A 14 -20.87 18.27 9.92
CA VAL A 14 -20.19 17.58 8.80
C VAL A 14 -18.84 18.20 8.42
N GLY A 15 -18.59 19.46 8.77
CA GLY A 15 -17.27 20.11 8.68
C GLY A 15 -16.65 20.18 10.07
N GLY A 16 -15.64 19.32 10.32
CA GLY A 16 -15.11 18.99 11.65
C GLY A 16 -15.09 20.17 12.61
N GLY A 17 -15.70 19.99 13.80
CA GLY A 17 -15.97 21.05 14.79
C GLY A 17 -14.72 21.80 15.31
N ALA A 18 -14.73 22.29 16.55
CA ALA A 18 -13.62 23.11 17.07
C ALA A 18 -12.22 22.51 16.84
N ILE A 19 -12.09 21.18 16.94
CA ILE A 19 -10.85 20.45 16.67
C ILE A 19 -10.51 20.42 15.18
N GLY A 20 -11.49 20.19 14.29
CA GLY A 20 -11.25 20.17 12.85
C GLY A 20 -10.75 21.52 12.34
N ASN A 21 -11.36 22.60 12.82
CA ASN A 21 -10.92 23.96 12.52
C ASN A 21 -9.51 24.25 13.06
N LEU A 22 -9.17 23.77 14.26
CA LEU A 22 -7.82 23.92 14.82
C LEU A 22 -6.77 23.17 13.98
N LEU A 23 -7.04 21.92 13.63
CA LEU A 23 -6.13 21.11 12.82
C LEU A 23 -5.95 21.69 11.43
N PHE A 24 -7.01 22.23 10.84
CA PHE A 24 -6.92 22.95 9.57
C PHE A 24 -6.04 24.20 9.69
N GLN A 25 -6.21 25.00 10.75
CA GLN A 25 -5.34 26.16 10.98
C GLN A 25 -3.87 25.76 11.17
N TRP A 26 -3.59 24.66 11.85
CA TRP A 26 -2.23 24.14 12.04
C TRP A 26 -1.61 23.64 10.73
N GLU A 27 -2.41 22.95 9.91
CA GLU A 27 -2.00 22.53 8.58
C GLU A 27 -1.64 23.74 7.71
N GLN A 28 -2.50 24.77 7.66
CA GLN A 28 -2.25 26.02 6.94
C GLN A 28 -1.05 26.80 7.49
N ALA A 29 -0.81 26.74 8.80
CA ALA A 29 0.37 27.33 9.44
C ALA A 29 1.66 26.51 9.20
N GLY A 30 1.58 25.38 8.49
CA GLY A 30 2.72 24.52 8.20
C GLY A 30 3.21 23.71 9.41
N VAL A 31 2.43 23.64 10.49
CA VAL A 31 2.80 22.90 11.71
C VAL A 31 3.13 21.44 11.37
N PHE A 32 2.29 20.78 10.57
CA PHE A 32 2.53 19.39 10.18
C PHE A 32 3.70 19.24 9.22
N SER A 33 3.92 20.22 8.35
CA SER A 33 5.02 20.22 7.39
C SER A 33 6.38 20.45 8.03
N TYR A 34 6.47 21.18 9.13
CA TYR A 34 7.76 21.52 9.77
C TYR A 34 7.96 20.90 11.15
N ILE A 35 6.96 20.91 12.02
CA ILE A 35 7.09 20.41 13.40
C ILE A 35 7.17 18.88 13.42
N LEU A 36 6.38 18.18 12.60
CA LEU A 36 6.44 16.71 12.59
C LEU A 36 7.80 16.20 12.10
N PRO A 37 8.37 16.66 10.97
CA PRO A 37 9.71 16.25 10.56
C PRO A 37 10.78 16.62 11.59
N PHE A 38 10.68 17.82 12.18
CA PHE A 38 11.57 18.26 13.26
C PHE A 38 11.59 17.27 14.43
N LEU A 39 10.41 16.89 14.95
CA LEU A 39 10.30 15.99 16.08
C LEU A 39 10.88 14.61 15.76
N VAL A 40 10.64 14.10 14.55
CA VAL A 40 11.20 12.81 14.11
C VAL A 40 12.71 12.86 14.03
N ILE A 41 13.29 13.89 13.42
CA ILE A 41 14.75 14.04 13.29
C ILE A 41 15.38 14.23 14.66
N PHE A 42 14.80 15.09 15.51
CA PHE A 42 15.23 15.28 16.89
C PHE A 42 15.26 13.96 17.65
N ALA A 43 14.17 13.20 17.63
CA ALA A 43 14.05 11.93 18.34
C ALA A 43 15.06 10.89 17.83
N LEU A 44 15.22 10.78 16.51
CA LEU A 44 16.19 9.86 15.90
C LEU A 44 17.63 10.22 16.29
N VAL A 45 18.04 11.48 16.11
CA VAL A 45 19.40 11.92 16.45
C VAL A 45 19.63 11.76 17.96
N PHE A 46 18.69 12.17 18.80
CA PHE A 46 18.79 12.03 20.26
C PHE A 46 18.91 10.57 20.69
N GLY A 47 18.09 9.68 20.10
CA GLY A 47 18.09 8.25 20.38
C GLY A 47 19.40 7.60 19.96
N ILE A 48 19.93 7.96 18.78
CA ILE A 48 21.22 7.47 18.28
C ILE A 48 22.36 7.92 19.20
N LEU A 49 22.45 9.22 19.53
CA LEU A 49 23.49 9.73 20.44
C LEU A 49 23.43 9.09 21.83
N SER A 50 22.21 8.85 22.34
CA SER A 50 21.99 8.22 23.65
C SER A 50 22.33 6.73 23.64
N THR A 51 22.09 6.04 22.53
CA THR A 51 22.40 4.60 22.39
C THR A 51 23.90 4.36 22.20
N MET A 52 24.57 5.22 21.42
CA MET A 52 26.00 5.11 21.15
C MET A 52 26.87 5.62 22.30
N ASN A 53 26.29 6.32 23.28
CA ASN A 53 26.98 6.83 24.46
C ASN A 53 28.20 7.72 24.14
N LEU A 54 28.15 8.46 23.02
CA LEU A 54 29.28 9.25 22.51
C LEU A 54 29.78 10.33 23.49
N PHE A 55 28.86 10.91 24.26
CA PHE A 55 29.14 11.96 25.23
C PHE A 55 28.96 11.47 26.68
N GLY A 56 29.05 10.16 26.89
CA GLY A 56 28.75 9.54 28.16
C GLY A 56 27.28 9.74 28.59
N ASN A 57 27.04 9.69 29.90
CA ASN A 57 25.70 9.82 30.49
C ASN A 57 25.13 11.25 30.47
N ASN A 58 25.69 12.16 29.67
CA ASN A 58 25.26 13.55 29.62
C ASN A 58 24.09 13.74 28.64
N ARG A 59 22.88 13.43 29.11
CA ARG A 59 21.65 13.59 28.33
C ARG A 59 21.39 15.02 27.87
N ALA A 60 21.84 16.02 28.62
CA ALA A 60 21.67 17.43 28.25
C ALA A 60 22.45 17.77 26.99
N ILE A 61 23.70 17.30 26.87
CA ILE A 61 24.52 17.48 25.66
C ILE A 61 23.85 16.79 24.47
N ASN A 62 23.41 15.54 24.63
CA ASN A 62 22.72 14.82 23.57
C ASN A 62 21.48 15.58 23.08
N ALA A 63 20.70 16.16 23.99
CA ALA A 63 19.49 16.92 23.68
C ALA A 63 19.80 18.23 22.94
N ILE A 64 20.84 18.96 23.36
CA ILE A 64 21.26 20.20 22.69
C ILE A 64 21.73 19.89 21.27
N ILE A 65 22.58 18.88 21.10
CA ILE A 65 23.10 18.50 19.77
C ILE A 65 21.95 18.05 18.87
N SER A 66 21.08 17.16 19.33
CA SER A 66 19.96 16.69 18.52
C SER A 66 18.98 17.82 18.16
N LEU A 67 18.74 18.76 19.08
CA LEU A 67 17.92 19.95 18.82
C LEU A 67 18.53 20.83 17.74
N SER A 68 19.82 21.15 17.87
CA SER A 68 20.54 21.94 16.87
C SER A 68 20.54 21.25 15.51
N THR A 69 20.83 19.94 15.45
CA THR A 69 20.81 19.16 14.21
C THR A 69 19.43 19.14 13.57
N ALA A 70 18.37 18.92 14.36
CA ALA A 70 17.00 18.93 13.85
C ALA A 70 16.60 20.30 13.28
N LEU A 71 16.89 21.40 13.99
CA LEU A 71 16.61 22.74 13.49
C LEU A 71 17.41 23.09 12.22
N LEU A 72 18.69 22.72 12.17
CA LEU A 72 19.53 22.93 10.97
C LEU A 72 19.00 22.13 9.77
N SER A 73 18.50 20.91 10.00
CA SER A 73 17.97 20.06 8.93
C SER A 73 16.72 20.65 8.26
N LEU A 74 15.90 21.40 8.99
CA LEU A 74 14.70 22.03 8.46
C LEU A 74 15.00 23.19 7.49
N GLN A 75 16.21 23.76 7.54
CA GLN A 75 16.58 24.84 6.62
C GLN A 75 16.56 24.39 5.17
N PHE A 76 16.80 23.10 4.92
CA PHE A 76 16.69 22.51 3.60
C PHE A 76 15.23 22.08 3.37
N ASN A 77 14.52 22.81 2.50
CA ASN A 77 13.13 22.50 2.12
C ASN A 77 12.93 21.04 1.64
N PHE A 78 13.99 20.38 1.16
CA PHE A 78 13.97 18.98 0.79
C PHE A 78 13.60 18.05 1.96
N VAL A 79 14.09 18.32 3.17
CA VAL A 79 13.90 17.45 4.32
C VAL A 79 12.44 17.44 4.77
N PRO A 80 11.78 18.59 5.05
CA PRO A 80 10.34 18.63 5.34
C PRO A 80 9.48 17.92 4.28
N VAL A 81 9.75 18.18 2.99
CA VAL A 81 8.98 17.60 1.87
C VAL A 81 9.14 16.08 1.82
N PHE A 82 10.37 15.58 1.98
CA PHE A 82 10.63 14.14 2.00
C PHE A 82 9.84 13.44 3.12
N PHE A 83 9.85 14.00 4.33
CA PHE A 83 9.11 13.43 5.45
C PHE A 83 7.59 13.55 5.27
N ALA A 84 7.10 14.67 4.74
CA ALA A 84 5.69 14.89 4.43
C ALA A 84 5.17 13.91 3.35
N GLU A 85 6.04 13.37 2.49
CA GLU A 85 5.66 12.37 1.50
C GLU A 85 5.83 10.92 1.99
N ILE A 86 6.94 10.61 2.66
CA ILE A 86 7.25 9.25 3.13
C ILE A 86 6.32 8.84 4.27
N PHE A 87 6.07 9.70 5.26
CA PHE A 87 5.31 9.31 6.45
C PHE A 87 3.87 8.92 6.14
N PRO A 88 3.11 9.68 5.32
CA PRO A 88 1.79 9.24 4.89
C PRO A 88 1.82 7.90 4.16
N LYS A 89 2.80 7.69 3.26
CA LYS A 89 2.96 6.41 2.53
C LYS A 89 3.25 5.24 3.48
N MET A 90 4.14 5.43 4.44
CA MET A 90 4.46 4.43 5.46
C MET A 90 3.25 4.13 6.35
N GLY A 91 2.48 5.16 6.72
CA GLY A 91 1.23 5.01 7.48
C GLY A 91 0.21 4.15 6.74
N ILE A 92 0.05 4.36 5.42
CA ILE A 92 -0.81 3.54 4.57
C ILE A 92 -0.31 2.09 4.56
N ILE A 93 0.98 1.85 4.35
CA ILE A 93 1.57 0.50 4.35
C ILE A 93 1.33 -0.20 5.71
N LEU A 94 1.54 0.50 6.82
CA LEU A 94 1.29 -0.05 8.16
C LEU A 94 -0.18 -0.38 8.37
N ALA A 95 -1.09 0.50 7.96
CA ALA A 95 -2.54 0.24 8.04
C ALA A 95 -2.93 -1.01 7.24
N ILE A 96 -2.35 -1.18 6.05
CA ILE A 96 -2.54 -2.38 5.21
C ILE A 96 -2.06 -3.63 5.95
N ILE A 97 -0.85 -3.60 6.51
CA ILE A 97 -0.28 -4.74 7.26
C ILE A 97 -1.18 -5.11 8.43
N VAL A 98 -1.70 -4.12 9.17
CA VAL A 98 -2.65 -4.33 10.27
C VAL A 98 -3.93 -4.99 9.76
N VAL A 99 -4.51 -4.50 8.66
CA VAL A 99 -5.72 -5.08 8.05
C VAL A 99 -5.46 -6.53 7.61
N VAL A 100 -4.31 -6.81 6.98
CA VAL A 100 -3.91 -8.18 6.63
C VAL A 100 -3.82 -9.07 7.87
N PHE A 101 -3.17 -8.61 8.94
CA PHE A 101 -3.03 -9.40 10.17
C PHE A 101 -4.36 -9.63 10.89
N ILE A 102 -5.27 -8.66 10.91
CA ILE A 102 -6.62 -8.84 11.46
C ILE A 102 -7.36 -9.93 10.69
N LEU A 103 -7.32 -9.88 9.36
CA LEU A 103 -7.99 -10.86 8.52
C LEU A 103 -7.37 -12.25 8.63
N LEU A 104 -6.03 -12.35 8.59
CA LEU A 104 -5.36 -13.62 8.85
C LEU A 104 -5.70 -14.14 10.25
N GLY A 105 -5.67 -13.31 11.28
CA GLY A 105 -6.02 -13.72 12.65
C GLY A 105 -7.47 -14.20 12.78
N LEU A 106 -8.41 -13.57 12.09
CA LEU A 106 -9.83 -13.92 12.12
C LEU A 106 -10.13 -15.26 11.43
N PHE A 107 -9.42 -15.58 10.35
CA PHE A 107 -9.68 -16.77 9.54
C PHE A 107 -8.71 -17.92 9.76
N VAL A 108 -7.54 -17.69 10.37
CA VAL A 108 -6.56 -18.77 10.61
C VAL A 108 -6.93 -19.60 11.84
N LYS A 109 -7.68 -19.04 12.80
CA LYS A 109 -8.09 -19.73 14.03
C LYS A 109 -9.33 -20.60 13.83
N ASP A 110 -9.12 -21.78 13.24
CA ASP A 110 -10.05 -22.91 13.36
C ASP A 110 -9.39 -23.92 14.31
N ASP A 111 -9.88 -23.99 15.56
CA ASP A 111 -9.53 -25.12 16.42
C ASP A 111 -10.62 -26.20 16.42
N ASP A 112 -11.90 -25.94 16.12
CA ASP A 112 -12.95 -26.99 16.25
C ASP A 112 -14.22 -26.74 15.41
N GLY A 113 -14.16 -26.83 14.06
CA GLY A 113 -15.42 -26.78 13.30
C GLY A 113 -15.35 -26.87 11.79
N ASN A 114 -15.18 -28.09 11.26
CA ASN A 114 -15.77 -28.61 10.00
C ASN A 114 -15.89 -27.73 8.74
N LEU A 115 -15.09 -26.69 8.55
CA LEU A 115 -14.93 -26.08 7.23
C LEU A 115 -14.02 -26.99 6.40
N PRO A 116 -14.46 -27.47 5.20
CA PRO A 116 -13.59 -28.21 4.31
C PRO A 116 -12.38 -27.33 3.97
N GLY A 117 -11.17 -27.87 4.06
CA GLY A 117 -9.92 -27.08 3.92
C GLY A 117 -9.86 -26.23 2.65
N SER A 118 -10.55 -26.66 1.58
CA SER A 118 -10.73 -25.90 0.34
C SER A 118 -11.50 -24.59 0.51
N PHE A 119 -12.50 -24.52 1.39
CA PHE A 119 -13.27 -23.30 1.64
C PHE A 119 -12.48 -22.26 2.44
N LYS A 120 -11.67 -22.71 3.42
CA LYS A 120 -10.73 -21.85 4.15
C LYS A 120 -9.70 -21.23 3.21
N THR A 121 -9.12 -22.04 2.31
CA THR A 121 -8.17 -21.55 1.31
C THR A 121 -8.81 -20.55 0.34
N ILE A 122 -10.02 -20.83 -0.16
CA ILE A 122 -10.74 -19.90 -1.06
C ILE A 122 -11.01 -18.57 -0.34
N MET A 123 -11.44 -18.61 0.92
CA MET A 123 -11.76 -17.39 1.68
C MET A 123 -10.52 -16.54 1.94
N VAL A 124 -9.39 -17.16 2.32
CA VAL A 124 -8.09 -16.45 2.47
C VAL A 124 -7.64 -15.82 1.14
N VAL A 125 -7.81 -16.52 0.02
CA VAL A 125 -7.46 -15.99 -1.31
C VAL A 125 -8.35 -14.81 -1.70
N VAL A 126 -9.68 -14.92 -1.51
CA VAL A 126 -10.64 -13.85 -1.81
C VAL A 126 -10.36 -12.61 -0.96
N ILE A 127 -10.05 -12.80 0.33
CA ILE A 127 -9.71 -11.70 1.23
C ILE A 127 -8.36 -11.08 0.86
N GLY A 128 -7.36 -11.90 0.52
CA GLY A 128 -6.08 -11.42 0.01
C GLY A 128 -6.27 -10.53 -1.23
N ILE A 129 -7.12 -10.96 -2.17
CA ILE A 129 -7.48 -10.17 -3.36
C ILE A 129 -8.18 -8.87 -2.97
N MET A 130 -9.13 -8.91 -2.02
CA MET A 130 -9.85 -7.72 -1.53
C MET A 130 -8.91 -6.71 -0.86
N VAL A 131 -7.94 -7.17 -0.07
CA VAL A 131 -6.95 -6.29 0.57
C VAL A 131 -6.03 -5.68 -0.47
N VAL A 132 -5.48 -6.49 -1.37
CA VAL A 132 -4.64 -6.01 -2.48
C VAL A 132 -5.40 -4.98 -3.34
N TRP A 133 -6.68 -5.24 -3.61
CA TRP A 133 -7.55 -4.30 -4.31
C TRP A 133 -7.76 -2.99 -3.54
N ALA A 134 -8.03 -3.05 -2.23
CA ALA A 134 -8.22 -1.87 -1.39
C ALA A 134 -6.94 -1.02 -1.30
N VAL A 135 -5.78 -1.67 -1.24
CA VAL A 135 -4.45 -1.04 -1.28
C VAL A 135 -4.27 -0.27 -2.59
N ILE A 136 -4.42 -0.95 -3.73
CA ILE A 136 -4.24 -0.36 -5.07
C ILE A 136 -5.22 0.81 -5.28
N SER A 137 -6.47 0.65 -4.84
CA SER A 137 -7.50 1.68 -4.93
C SER A 137 -7.17 2.90 -4.08
N SER A 138 -6.66 2.70 -2.86
CA SER A 138 -6.26 3.80 -1.98
C SER A 138 -5.09 4.60 -2.55
N LEU A 139 -4.12 3.92 -3.19
CA LEU A 139 -2.98 4.56 -3.85
C LEU A 139 -3.39 5.41 -5.07
N GLY A 140 -4.49 5.06 -5.74
CA GLY A 140 -5.07 5.86 -6.82
C GLY A 140 -5.63 7.20 -6.40
N ASN A 141 -6.10 7.31 -5.16
CA ASN A 141 -6.71 8.53 -4.64
C ASN A 141 -5.67 9.60 -4.24
N PHE A 142 -4.39 9.21 -4.15
CA PHE A 142 -3.26 10.08 -3.80
C PHE A 142 -2.44 10.56 -5.01
N GLY A 143 -3.01 10.49 -6.23
CA GLY A 143 -2.38 11.03 -7.44
C GLY A 143 -1.35 10.11 -8.11
N TRP A 144 -1.10 8.91 -7.58
CA TRP A 144 -0.44 7.87 -8.36
C TRP A 144 -1.44 7.39 -9.42
N TYR A 145 -1.07 7.46 -10.70
CA TYR A 145 -1.81 6.93 -11.86
C TYR A 145 -2.14 5.41 -11.77
N VAL A 146 -1.99 4.79 -10.62
CA VAL A 146 -2.17 3.36 -10.39
C VAL A 146 -3.64 3.02 -10.11
N GLY A 147 -4.40 3.77 -9.30
CA GLY A 147 -5.77 3.30 -8.97
C GLY A 147 -6.84 3.59 -10.02
N TYR A 148 -6.73 4.68 -10.79
CA TYR A 148 -7.60 4.91 -11.97
C TYR A 148 -7.01 4.29 -13.24
N GLY A 149 -5.69 4.40 -13.45
CA GLY A 149 -5.03 3.91 -14.67
C GLY A 149 -4.96 2.39 -14.79
N TRP A 150 -5.02 1.63 -13.69
CA TRP A 150 -4.93 0.17 -13.77
C TRP A 150 -6.23 -0.48 -14.26
N TRP A 151 -7.42 0.05 -13.94
CA TRP A 151 -8.69 -0.44 -14.51
C TRP A 151 -8.85 -0.03 -15.98
N TYR A 152 -8.55 1.23 -16.31
CA TYR A 152 -8.52 1.68 -17.71
C TYR A 152 -7.45 0.92 -18.51
N GLY A 153 -6.29 0.66 -17.91
CA GLY A 153 -5.23 -0.16 -18.47
C GLY A 153 -5.69 -1.60 -18.68
N LEU A 154 -6.24 -2.26 -17.68
CA LEU A 154 -6.75 -3.63 -17.82
C LEU A 154 -7.84 -3.69 -18.88
N GLN A 155 -8.80 -2.76 -18.90
CA GLN A 155 -9.87 -2.72 -19.90
C GLN A 155 -9.34 -2.43 -21.31
N TYR A 156 -8.30 -1.61 -21.45
CA TYR A 156 -7.63 -1.30 -22.73
C TYR A 156 -6.77 -2.46 -23.24
N TRP A 157 -6.06 -3.14 -22.35
CA TRP A 157 -5.13 -4.24 -22.68
C TRP A 157 -5.81 -5.63 -22.60
N LEU A 158 -7.04 -5.73 -22.06
CA LEU A 158 -7.80 -6.98 -21.94
C LEU A 158 -7.99 -7.68 -23.29
N PRO A 159 -8.42 -6.98 -24.37
CA PRO A 159 -8.59 -7.60 -25.67
C PRO A 159 -7.26 -8.15 -26.20
N THR A 160 -6.16 -7.41 -26.01
CA THR A 160 -4.81 -7.80 -26.45
C THR A 160 -4.28 -8.99 -25.66
N ILE A 161 -4.50 -9.03 -24.35
CA ILE A 161 -4.13 -10.17 -23.49
C ILE A 161 -4.92 -11.42 -23.88
N ILE A 162 -6.24 -11.30 -24.07
CA ILE A 162 -7.09 -12.41 -24.51
C ILE A 162 -6.62 -12.94 -25.86
N VAL A 163 -6.40 -12.07 -26.86
CA VAL A 163 -5.91 -12.48 -28.19
C VAL A 163 -4.54 -13.13 -28.11
N THR A 164 -3.63 -12.60 -27.28
CA THR A 164 -2.29 -13.17 -27.09
C THR A 164 -2.36 -14.56 -26.46
N VAL A 165 -3.17 -14.74 -25.42
CA VAL A 165 -3.39 -16.06 -24.79
C VAL A 165 -4.04 -17.04 -25.76
N LEU A 166 -4.98 -16.58 -26.59
CA LEU A 166 -5.62 -17.40 -27.63
C LEU A 166 -4.62 -17.85 -28.69
N ILE A 167 -3.73 -16.94 -29.14
CA ILE A 167 -2.68 -17.26 -30.12
C ILE A 167 -1.68 -18.25 -29.52
N ILE A 168 -1.21 -18.01 -28.29
CA ILE A 168 -0.28 -18.93 -27.61
C ILE A 168 -0.95 -20.30 -27.40
N GLY A 169 -2.21 -20.32 -26.99
CA GLY A 169 -3.00 -21.54 -26.83
C GLY A 169 -3.19 -22.30 -28.15
N ALA A 170 -3.44 -21.58 -29.25
CA ALA A 170 -3.56 -22.17 -30.58
C ALA A 170 -2.22 -22.75 -31.06
N ILE A 171 -1.10 -22.05 -30.84
CA ILE A 171 0.24 -22.53 -31.17
C ILE A 171 0.57 -23.78 -30.34
N ALA A 172 0.30 -23.76 -29.04
CA ALA A 172 0.50 -24.91 -28.16
C ALA A 172 -0.36 -26.10 -28.60
N ALA A 173 -1.62 -25.87 -28.98
CA ALA A 173 -2.49 -26.91 -29.52
C ALA A 173 -1.92 -27.49 -30.82
N ILE A 174 -1.47 -26.66 -31.77
CA ILE A 174 -0.86 -27.12 -33.03
C ILE A 174 0.38 -27.96 -32.76
N ILE A 175 1.24 -27.57 -31.82
CA ILE A 175 2.45 -28.35 -31.47
C ILE A 175 2.07 -29.72 -30.89
N VAL A 176 1.07 -29.76 -29.99
CA VAL A 176 0.60 -31.00 -29.38
C VAL A 176 -0.11 -31.92 -30.38
N PHE A 177 -0.87 -31.36 -31.32
CA PHE A 177 -1.58 -32.15 -32.35
C PHE A 177 -0.67 -32.54 -33.53
N SER A 178 0.33 -31.74 -33.88
CA SER A 178 1.29 -32.04 -34.94
C SER A 178 2.32 -33.10 -34.52
N GLY A 179 2.73 -33.11 -33.25
CA GLY A 179 3.64 -34.13 -32.69
C GLY A 179 3.07 -35.56 -32.64
N LYS A 180 1.76 -35.74 -32.85
CA LYS A 180 1.10 -37.05 -32.81
C LYS A 180 1.11 -37.79 -34.15
N ASN A 181 1.39 -37.12 -35.27
CA ASN A 181 1.30 -37.72 -36.61
C ASN A 181 2.59 -38.38 -37.13
N ASP A 182 3.76 -38.13 -36.55
CA ASP A 182 5.03 -38.72 -37.03
C ASP A 182 5.36 -40.10 -36.46
N SER A 183 4.67 -40.55 -35.41
CA SER A 183 4.93 -41.85 -34.78
C SER A 183 4.23 -43.03 -35.47
N SER A 184 3.21 -42.79 -36.31
CA SER A 184 2.46 -43.84 -37.01
C SER A 184 3.07 -44.26 -38.35
N SER A 185 3.87 -43.39 -38.98
CA SER A 185 4.54 -43.65 -40.27
C SER A 185 5.79 -44.55 -40.12
N LYS A 186 6.58 -44.41 -39.05
CA LYS A 186 7.79 -45.22 -38.83
C LYS A 186 7.52 -46.69 -38.46
N LYS A 187 6.34 -47.03 -37.95
CA LYS A 187 6.01 -48.41 -37.56
C LYS A 187 5.58 -49.30 -38.75
N LYS A 188 5.17 -48.70 -39.88
CA LYS A 188 4.77 -49.46 -41.09
C LYS A 188 5.94 -49.85 -42.01
N LYS A 189 7.08 -49.15 -41.93
CA LYS A 189 8.25 -49.41 -42.82
C LYS A 189 9.25 -50.43 -42.27
N LYS A 190 9.17 -50.78 -40.98
CA LYS A 190 10.10 -51.73 -40.31
C LYS A 190 9.56 -53.16 -40.18
N SER A 191 8.43 -53.45 -40.83
CA SER A 191 7.73 -54.74 -40.79
C SER A 191 7.69 -55.43 -42.16
N SER A 192 8.48 -54.95 -43.13
CA SER A 192 8.49 -55.48 -44.50
C SER A 192 9.91 -55.71 -45.06
N ASP A 193 10.92 -55.75 -44.19
CA ASP A 193 12.26 -56.30 -44.49
C ASP A 193 12.54 -57.47 -43.53
#